data_AF-A0A3N5BCM4-F1
#
_entry.id   AF-A0A3N5BCM4-F1
#
_cell.length_a   1.000
_cell.length_b   1.000
_cell.length_c   1.000
_cell.angle_alpha   90.00
_cell.angle_beta   90.00
_cell.angle_gamma   90.00
#
_symmetry.space_group_name_H-M   'P 1'
#
loop_
_entity.id
_entity.type
_entity.pdbx_description
1 polymer ?
#
loop_
_entity_poly.entity_id
_entity_poly.type
_entity_poly.pdbx_seq_one_letter_code
_entity_poly.pdbx_strand_id
1 'polypeptide(L)'
;MTKKNYTAGNWSVKDDHFTEMFLLQNLKQFWLPEEVALSNDVLTWKELSKEEQTAYMRVLGGLTLLDTIQGDLGMPEIASTVESHQRKSVLTFMAAMENAVHARSYSNIFLTLATQDEINHTFEWIHENERLQKKADIIANYYNEARGRKHEQYMAMVASVALESFLFYSGFFYPLYLGGQGKLRSSAEIISLIIRKL
;
A
#
# COMPACT_ATOMS: atom_id res chain seq x y z
N MET A 1 -11.04 31.64 24.67
CA MET A 1 -10.22 30.46 24.34
C MET A 1 -10.64 29.33 25.26
N THR A 2 -11.30 28.29 24.74
CA THR A 2 -11.58 27.08 25.50
C THR A 2 -10.27 26.33 25.75
N LYS A 3 -9.96 26.01 27.00
CA LYS A 3 -8.73 25.32 27.40
C LYS A 3 -8.78 23.90 26.80
N LYS A 4 -7.92 23.62 25.82
CA LYS A 4 -7.82 22.29 25.21
C LYS A 4 -7.04 21.39 26.17
N ASN A 5 -7.69 20.37 26.72
CA ASN A 5 -7.03 19.38 27.57
C ASN A 5 -6.42 18.30 26.67
N TYR A 6 -5.11 18.09 26.78
CA TYR A 6 -4.44 16.96 26.13
C TYR A 6 -4.59 15.72 27.01
N THR A 7 -4.83 14.57 26.39
CA THR A 7 -4.97 13.27 27.06
C THR A 7 -3.84 12.33 26.63
N ALA A 8 -3.50 11.35 27.48
CA ALA A 8 -2.46 10.35 27.20
C ALA A 8 -3.08 9.01 26.78
N GLY A 9 -2.36 8.23 25.96
CA GLY A 9 -2.77 6.87 25.60
C GLY A 9 -2.60 5.91 26.77
N ASN A 10 -3.70 5.42 27.34
CA ASN A 10 -3.68 4.44 28.42
C ASN A 10 -4.00 3.03 27.86
N TRP A 11 -3.00 2.16 27.81
CA TRP A 11 -3.16 0.77 27.34
C TRP A 11 -3.54 -0.23 28.43
N SER A 12 -3.63 0.19 29.70
CA SER A 12 -4.12 -0.67 30.79
C SER A 12 -5.64 -0.91 30.72
N VAL A 13 -6.36 -0.08 29.96
CA VAL A 13 -7.80 -0.17 29.73
C VAL A 13 -8.02 -0.24 28.23
N LYS A 14 -8.80 -1.21 27.75
CA LYS A 14 -9.07 -1.36 26.32
C LYS A 14 -10.14 -0.36 25.88
N ASP A 15 -9.88 0.37 24.80
CA ASP A 15 -10.87 1.29 24.20
C ASP A 15 -12.00 0.50 23.50
N ASP A 16 -11.69 -0.70 23.00
CA ASP A 16 -12.62 -1.65 22.40
C ASP A 16 -12.05 -3.09 22.42
N HIS A 17 -12.80 -4.05 21.88
CA HIS A 17 -12.46 -5.46 21.91
C HIS A 17 -11.50 -5.91 20.79
N PHE A 18 -11.09 -5.03 19.87
CA PHE A 18 -10.36 -5.43 18.66
C PHE A 18 -9.04 -4.69 18.45
N THR A 19 -8.91 -3.44 18.86
CA THR A 19 -7.78 -2.56 18.51
C THR A 19 -6.44 -3.14 18.95
N GLU A 20 -6.33 -3.63 20.18
CA GLU A 20 -5.10 -4.25 20.68
C GLU A 20 -4.74 -5.53 19.89
N MET A 21 -5.74 -6.35 19.54
CA MET A 21 -5.54 -7.54 18.71
C MET A 21 -4.99 -7.15 17.33
N PHE A 22 -5.57 -6.14 16.68
CA PHE A 22 -5.09 -5.64 15.38
C PHE A 22 -3.69 -5.05 15.47
N LEU A 23 -3.36 -4.30 16.52
CA LEU A 23 -2.01 -3.78 16.73
C LEU A 23 -0.99 -4.92 16.83
N LEU A 24 -1.26 -5.90 17.68
CA LEU A 24 -0.36 -7.04 17.90
C LEU A 24 -0.18 -7.86 16.63
N GLN A 25 -1.25 -8.06 15.84
CA GLN A 25 -1.16 -8.73 14.55
C GLN A 25 -0.31 -7.92 13.57
N ASN A 26 -0.51 -6.59 13.50
CA ASN A 26 0.27 -5.71 12.65
C ASN A 26 1.77 -5.74 12.99
N LEU A 27 2.12 -5.69 14.27
CA LEU A 27 3.52 -5.77 14.71
C LEU A 27 4.14 -7.14 14.37
N LYS A 28 3.40 -8.23 14.58
CA LYS A 28 3.90 -9.60 14.32
C LYS A 28 4.22 -9.87 12.86
N GLN A 29 3.51 -9.25 11.92
CA GLN A 29 3.78 -9.46 10.51
C GLN A 29 4.66 -8.37 9.89
N PHE A 30 5.28 -7.49 10.69
CA PHE A 30 6.31 -6.57 10.20
C PHE A 30 7.41 -7.34 9.45
N TRP A 31 7.90 -6.76 8.37
CA TRP A 31 8.95 -7.31 7.51
C TRP A 31 9.68 -6.17 6.80
N LEU A 32 10.90 -6.44 6.36
CA LEU A 32 11.70 -5.54 5.54
C LEU A 32 11.88 -6.11 4.13
N PRO A 33 11.83 -5.30 3.06
CA PRO A 33 12.04 -5.79 1.71
C PRO A 33 13.42 -6.40 1.47
N GLU A 34 14.42 -6.02 2.27
CA GLU A 34 15.76 -6.58 2.23
C GLU A 34 15.83 -8.05 2.70
N GLU A 35 14.77 -8.58 3.32
CA GLU A 35 14.68 -9.98 3.74
C GLU A 35 14.47 -10.95 2.57
N VAL A 36 14.00 -10.45 1.41
CA VAL A 36 13.73 -11.27 0.22
C VAL A 36 14.78 -11.02 -0.87
N ALA A 37 15.53 -12.06 -1.24
CA ALA A 37 16.57 -11.97 -2.26
C ALA A 37 15.98 -11.95 -3.69
N LEU A 38 15.91 -10.76 -4.29
CA LEU A 38 15.33 -10.53 -5.62
C LEU A 38 16.25 -10.96 -6.79
N SER A 39 17.55 -11.14 -6.56
CA SER A 39 18.51 -11.49 -7.62
C SER A 39 18.16 -12.78 -8.37
N ASN A 40 17.40 -13.68 -7.74
CA ASN A 40 16.95 -14.95 -8.32
C ASN A 40 15.94 -14.75 -9.47
N ASP A 41 15.23 -13.63 -9.49
CA ASP A 41 14.19 -13.38 -10.48
C ASP A 41 14.74 -12.92 -11.84
N VAL A 42 15.98 -12.40 -11.88
CA VAL A 42 16.61 -11.82 -13.08
C VAL A 42 16.64 -12.78 -14.26
N LEU A 43 16.84 -14.08 -14.01
CA LEU A 43 16.85 -15.09 -15.08
C LEU A 43 15.45 -15.28 -15.67
N THR A 44 14.46 -15.55 -14.82
CA THR A 44 13.07 -15.74 -15.26
C THR A 44 12.45 -14.48 -15.86
N TRP A 45 12.91 -13.30 -15.45
CA TRP A 45 12.54 -12.02 -16.05
C TRP A 45 12.98 -11.92 -17.51
N LYS A 46 14.20 -12.37 -17.83
CA LYS A 46 14.73 -12.34 -19.20
C LYS A 46 14.03 -13.32 -20.14
N GLU A 47 13.35 -14.33 -19.59
CA GLU A 47 12.56 -15.30 -20.37
C GLU A 47 11.17 -14.75 -20.76
N LEU A 48 10.73 -13.65 -20.14
CA LEU A 48 9.45 -13.03 -20.47
C LEU A 48 9.53 -12.28 -21.81
N SER A 49 8.42 -12.27 -22.54
CA SER A 49 8.29 -11.42 -23.73
C SER A 49 8.35 -9.94 -23.35
N LYS A 50 8.59 -9.07 -24.34
CA LYS A 50 8.62 -7.62 -24.08
C LYS A 50 7.25 -7.08 -23.65
N GLU A 51 6.18 -7.67 -24.13
CA GLU A 51 4.81 -7.36 -23.74
C GLU A 51 4.54 -7.79 -22.30
N GLU A 52 5.00 -8.98 -21.89
CA GLU A 52 4.90 -9.47 -20.50
C GLU A 52 5.69 -8.56 -19.54
N GLN A 53 6.93 -8.21 -19.90
CA GLN A 53 7.76 -7.28 -19.12
C GLN A 53 7.06 -5.91 -18.98
N THR A 54 6.54 -5.36 -20.08
CA THR A 54 5.83 -4.08 -20.07
C THR A 54 4.58 -4.12 -19.22
N ALA A 55 3.78 -5.20 -19.30
CA ALA A 55 2.60 -5.39 -18.48
C ALA A 55 2.96 -5.46 -16.99
N TYR A 56 4.02 -6.20 -16.65
CA TYR A 56 4.50 -6.34 -15.28
C TYR A 56 4.96 -5.01 -14.68
N MET A 57 5.77 -4.25 -15.42
CA MET A 57 6.26 -2.94 -14.98
C MET A 57 5.11 -1.96 -14.76
N ARG A 58 4.14 -1.91 -15.68
CA ARG A 58 2.96 -1.03 -15.55
C ARG A 58 2.05 -1.43 -14.39
N VAL A 59 1.91 -2.73 -14.12
CA VAL A 59 1.20 -3.24 -12.96
C VAL A 59 1.88 -2.79 -11.67
N LEU A 60 3.19 -3.02 -11.52
CA LEU A 60 3.94 -2.58 -10.34
C LEU A 60 3.90 -1.06 -10.16
N GLY A 61 3.97 -0.31 -11.27
CA GLY A 61 3.86 1.15 -11.24
C GLY A 61 2.50 1.60 -10.74
N GLY A 62 1.43 0.98 -11.23
CA GLY A 62 0.08 1.26 -10.77
C GLY A 62 -0.13 0.95 -9.29
N LEU A 63 0.44 -0.16 -8.78
CA LEU A 63 0.42 -0.50 -7.35
C LEU A 63 1.20 0.54 -6.54
N THR A 64 2.39 0.95 -7.02
CA THR A 64 3.23 1.96 -6.38
C THR A 64 2.48 3.27 -6.18
N LEU A 65 1.81 3.79 -7.22
CA LEU A 65 1.03 5.03 -7.11
C LEU A 65 -0.07 4.92 -6.03
N LEU A 66 -0.79 3.80 -6.03
CA LEU A 66 -1.92 3.60 -5.12
C LEU A 66 -1.48 3.45 -3.66
N ASP A 67 -0.39 2.72 -3.38
CA ASP A 67 0.20 2.63 -2.03
C ASP A 67 0.75 3.98 -1.57
N THR A 68 1.34 4.78 -2.47
CA THR A 68 1.76 6.15 -2.14
C THR A 68 0.57 7.03 -1.74
N ILE A 69 -0.54 6.98 -2.48
CA ILE A 69 -1.76 7.72 -2.10
C ILE A 69 -2.28 7.24 -0.73
N GLN A 70 -2.22 5.94 -0.47
CA GLN A 70 -2.71 5.39 0.77
C GLN A 70 -1.86 5.79 1.98
N GLY A 71 -0.54 5.74 1.85
CA GLY A 71 0.39 6.09 2.92
C GLY A 71 0.54 7.60 3.15
N ASP A 72 0.60 8.40 2.08
CA ASP A 72 0.80 9.86 2.19
C ASP A 72 -0.49 10.62 2.50
N LEU A 73 -1.64 10.12 2.05
CA LEU A 73 -2.92 10.81 2.18
C LEU A 73 -3.95 9.99 2.96
N GLY A 74 -4.25 8.76 2.55
CA GLY A 74 -5.36 7.97 3.08
C GLY A 74 -5.26 7.69 4.58
N MET A 75 -4.26 6.92 4.99
CA MET A 75 -4.06 6.54 6.38
C MET A 75 -3.86 7.76 7.31
N PRO A 76 -3.05 8.77 6.97
CA PRO A 76 -2.94 9.99 7.78
C PRO A 76 -4.24 10.76 7.95
N GLU A 77 -5.01 10.96 6.88
CA GLU A 77 -6.28 11.69 6.95
C GLU A 77 -7.31 10.94 7.78
N ILE A 78 -7.46 9.62 7.59
CA ILE A 78 -8.35 8.80 8.41
C ILE A 78 -7.88 8.82 9.87
N ALA A 79 -6.59 8.60 10.15
CA ALA A 79 -6.06 8.63 11.51
C ALA A 79 -6.30 9.97 12.21
N SER A 80 -6.23 11.08 11.48
CA SER A 80 -6.45 12.42 12.04
C SER A 80 -7.85 12.62 12.63
N THR A 81 -8.85 11.91 12.09
CA THR A 81 -10.27 11.97 12.49
C THR A 81 -10.61 11.06 13.67
N VAL A 82 -9.73 10.13 14.01
CA VAL A 82 -9.96 9.16 15.10
C VAL A 82 -9.56 9.74 16.45
N GLU A 83 -10.47 9.68 17.42
CA GLU A 83 -10.25 10.23 18.76
C GLU A 83 -9.43 9.30 19.67
N SER A 84 -9.63 7.98 19.57
CA SER A 84 -8.95 6.98 20.40
C SER A 84 -7.44 6.95 20.10
N HIS A 85 -6.63 7.09 21.16
CA HIS A 85 -5.17 6.97 21.06
C HIS A 85 -4.74 5.58 20.59
N GLN A 86 -5.43 4.53 21.05
CA GLN A 86 -5.11 3.14 20.68
C GLN A 86 -5.39 2.91 19.19
N ARG A 87 -6.57 3.33 18.68
CA ARG A 87 -6.91 3.18 17.25
C ARG A 87 -5.98 4.01 16.36
N LYS A 88 -5.66 5.23 16.79
CA LYS A 88 -4.72 6.10 16.08
C LYS A 88 -3.35 5.45 15.94
N SER A 89 -2.86 4.77 16.98
CA SER A 89 -1.59 4.05 16.91
C SER A 89 -1.57 2.94 15.85
N VAL A 90 -2.68 2.22 15.68
CA VAL A 90 -2.81 1.16 14.66
C VAL A 90 -2.75 1.78 13.27
N LEU A 91 -3.54 2.83 13.04
CA LEU A 91 -3.59 3.52 11.74
C LEU A 91 -2.25 4.18 11.38
N THR A 92 -1.55 4.76 12.36
CA THR A 92 -0.20 5.30 12.16
C THR A 92 0.80 4.21 11.80
N PHE A 93 0.70 3.02 12.41
CA PHE A 93 1.54 1.89 12.03
C PHE A 93 1.24 1.40 10.61
N MET A 94 -0.03 1.32 10.22
CA MET A 94 -0.44 1.00 8.84
C MET A 94 0.13 2.02 7.85
N ALA A 95 0.00 3.32 8.12
CA ALA A 95 0.60 4.38 7.29
C ALA A 95 2.12 4.20 7.11
N ALA A 96 2.82 3.78 8.18
CA ALA A 96 4.26 3.51 8.13
C ALA A 96 4.58 2.29 7.26
N MET A 97 3.75 1.24 7.28
CA MET A 97 3.92 0.08 6.40
C MET A 97 3.78 0.49 4.92
N GLU A 98 2.77 1.29 4.57
CA GLU A 98 2.58 1.76 3.19
C GLU A 98 3.80 2.52 2.66
N ASN A 99 4.23 3.55 3.40
CA ASN A 99 5.27 4.46 2.96
C ASN A 99 6.69 3.91 3.09
N ALA A 100 6.99 3.23 4.20
CA ALA A 100 8.36 2.82 4.49
C ALA A 100 8.67 1.40 3.99
N VAL A 101 7.65 0.54 3.86
CA VAL A 101 7.83 -0.88 3.49
C VAL A 101 7.29 -1.13 2.08
N HIS A 102 6.00 -0.93 1.81
CA HIS A 102 5.40 -1.30 0.53
C HIS A 102 5.98 -0.50 -0.64
N ALA A 103 6.02 0.84 -0.55
CA ALA A 103 6.58 1.70 -1.60
C ALA A 103 8.08 1.39 -1.89
N ARG A 104 8.87 1.11 -0.84
CA ARG A 104 10.28 0.72 -1.00
C ARG A 104 10.42 -0.67 -1.63
N SER A 105 9.48 -1.57 -1.36
CA SER A 105 9.48 -2.93 -1.90
C SER A 105 9.31 -2.94 -3.42
N TYR A 106 8.38 -2.13 -3.97
CA TYR A 106 8.26 -1.98 -5.43
C TYR A 106 9.52 -1.39 -6.04
N SER A 107 10.11 -0.38 -5.38
CA SER A 107 11.36 0.24 -5.83
C SER A 107 12.50 -0.78 -5.91
N ASN A 108 12.63 -1.67 -4.92
CA ASN A 108 13.63 -2.74 -4.93
C ASN A 108 13.40 -3.74 -6.08
N ILE A 109 12.14 -4.08 -6.39
CA ILE A 109 11.81 -4.93 -7.54
C ILE A 109 12.21 -4.24 -8.85
N PHE A 110 11.83 -2.97 -9.03
CA PHE A 110 12.19 -2.18 -10.21
C PHE A 110 13.69 -2.13 -10.44
N LEU A 111 14.46 -1.75 -9.42
CA LEU A 111 15.92 -1.63 -9.49
C LEU A 111 16.61 -2.97 -9.78
N THR A 112 15.97 -4.09 -9.46
CA THR A 112 16.52 -5.42 -9.73
C THR A 112 16.25 -5.89 -11.16
N LEU A 113 15.06 -5.59 -11.69
CA LEU A 113 14.59 -6.16 -12.95
C LEU A 113 14.81 -5.26 -14.18
N ALA A 114 14.84 -3.94 -13.97
CA ALA A 114 14.79 -2.97 -15.06
C ALA A 114 15.94 -1.96 -14.98
N THR A 115 16.28 -1.39 -16.14
CA THR A 115 17.18 -0.25 -16.25
C THR A 115 16.50 1.03 -15.78
N GLN A 116 17.29 2.07 -15.44
CA GLN A 116 16.72 3.35 -15.03
C GLN A 116 15.82 3.98 -16.10
N ASP A 117 16.15 3.82 -17.39
CA ASP A 117 15.35 4.34 -18.50
C ASP A 117 13.98 3.63 -18.59
N GLU A 118 13.94 2.31 -18.43
CA GLU A 118 12.69 1.53 -18.39
C GLU A 118 11.82 1.89 -17.18
N ILE A 119 12.45 2.16 -16.04
CA ILE A 119 11.77 2.65 -14.83
C ILE A 119 11.17 4.02 -15.12
N ASN A 120 11.96 4.98 -15.63
CA ASN A 120 11.48 6.33 -15.94
C ASN A 120 10.28 6.31 -16.90
N HIS A 121 10.37 5.53 -17.97
CA HIS A 121 9.26 5.37 -18.92
C HIS A 121 8.01 4.74 -18.28
N THR A 122 8.18 3.85 -17.30
CA THR A 122 7.06 3.31 -16.52
C THR A 122 6.41 4.40 -15.68
N PHE A 123 7.19 5.26 -15.04
CA PHE A 123 6.67 6.39 -14.24
C PHE A 123 6.00 7.47 -15.10
N GLU A 124 6.52 7.75 -16.29
CA GLU A 124 5.84 8.60 -17.29
C GLU A 124 4.48 8.01 -17.67
N TRP A 125 4.44 6.70 -17.97
CA TRP A 125 3.18 6.02 -18.28
C TRP A 125 2.18 6.08 -17.12
N ILE A 126 2.63 5.96 -15.86
CA ILE A 126 1.76 6.10 -14.68
C ILE A 126 1.08 7.47 -14.68
N HIS A 127 1.86 8.53 -14.95
CA HIS A 127 1.38 9.91 -14.96
C HIS A 127 0.37 10.16 -16.09
N GLU A 128 0.60 9.56 -17.27
CA GLU A 128 -0.26 9.77 -18.44
C GLU A 128 -1.47 8.84 -18.51
N ASN A 129 -1.49 7.74 -17.74
CA ASN A 129 -2.56 6.75 -17.83
C ASN A 129 -3.88 7.26 -17.22
N GLU A 130 -4.80 7.69 -18.07
CA GLU A 130 -6.11 8.25 -17.67
C GLU A 130 -6.92 7.34 -16.73
N ARG A 131 -6.87 6.01 -16.90
CA ARG A 131 -7.65 5.07 -16.07
C ARG A 131 -7.05 4.95 -14.68
N LEU A 132 -5.73 4.92 -14.58
CA LEU A 132 -4.98 4.87 -13.33
C LEU A 132 -5.15 6.19 -12.56
N GLN A 133 -4.97 7.33 -13.23
CA GLN A 133 -5.20 8.65 -12.64
C GLN A 133 -6.66 8.81 -12.18
N LYS A 134 -7.64 8.41 -12.99
CA LYS A 134 -9.05 8.48 -12.59
C LYS A 134 -9.36 7.70 -11.32
N LYS A 135 -8.83 6.48 -11.15
CA LYS A 135 -9.07 5.72 -9.90
C LYS A 135 -8.34 6.34 -8.71
N ALA A 136 -7.12 6.84 -8.92
CA ALA A 136 -6.36 7.58 -7.91
C ALA A 136 -7.13 8.82 -7.43
N ASP A 137 -7.63 9.63 -8.37
CA ASP A 137 -8.39 10.85 -8.08
C ASP A 137 -9.67 10.57 -7.30
N ILE A 138 -10.43 9.54 -7.68
CA ILE A 138 -11.67 9.15 -6.98
C ILE A 138 -11.36 8.84 -5.51
N ILE A 139 -10.32 8.04 -5.25
CA ILE A 139 -9.96 7.65 -3.89
C ILE A 139 -9.41 8.85 -3.11
N ALA A 140 -8.51 9.63 -3.70
CA ALA A 140 -7.93 10.81 -3.07
C ALA A 140 -9.01 11.85 -2.68
N ASN A 141 -10.05 12.01 -3.50
CA ASN A 141 -11.17 12.91 -3.18
C ASN A 141 -11.90 12.50 -1.88
N TYR A 142 -12.16 11.21 -1.67
CA TYR A 142 -12.76 10.75 -0.42
C TYR A 142 -11.85 11.00 0.79
N TYR A 143 -10.54 10.85 0.63
CA TYR A 143 -9.58 11.14 1.70
C TYR A 143 -9.49 12.62 2.04
N ASN A 144 -9.50 13.49 1.03
CA ASN A 144 -9.52 14.94 1.23
C ASN A 144 -10.77 15.41 1.98
N GLU A 145 -11.88 14.70 1.86
CA GLU A 145 -13.13 14.97 2.57
C GLU A 145 -13.19 14.32 3.97
N ALA A 146 -12.20 13.51 4.36
CA ALA A 146 -12.24 12.74 5.61
C ALA A 146 -12.46 13.61 6.84
N ARG A 147 -11.97 14.86 6.87
CA ARG A 147 -12.18 15.79 8.00
C ARG A 147 -13.55 16.48 8.02
N GLY A 148 -14.46 16.08 7.12
CA GLY A 148 -15.84 16.55 7.06
C GLY A 148 -16.71 16.03 8.20
N ARG A 149 -18.01 15.86 7.94
CA ARG A 149 -18.94 15.30 8.94
C ARG A 149 -18.73 13.79 9.02
N LYS A 150 -19.48 13.16 9.93
CA LYS A 150 -19.41 11.70 10.14
C LYS A 150 -19.64 10.88 8.87
N HIS A 151 -20.46 11.38 7.94
CA HIS A 151 -20.71 10.69 6.67
C HIS A 151 -19.45 10.69 5.79
N GLU A 152 -18.79 11.83 5.64
CA GLU A 152 -17.57 11.96 4.84
C GLU A 152 -16.41 11.17 5.45
N GLN A 153 -16.27 11.18 6.79
CA GLN A 153 -15.34 10.30 7.53
C GLN A 153 -15.58 8.82 7.21
N TYR A 154 -16.84 8.38 7.24
CA TYR A 154 -17.21 7.02 6.92
C TYR A 154 -16.90 6.66 5.46
N MET A 155 -17.22 7.56 4.53
CA MET A 155 -16.94 7.34 3.11
C MET A 155 -15.44 7.27 2.80
N ALA A 156 -14.59 8.02 3.51
CA ALA A 156 -13.15 7.87 3.43
C ALA A 156 -12.68 6.46 3.86
N MET A 157 -13.25 5.90 4.93
CA MET A 157 -12.97 4.53 5.35
C MET A 157 -13.46 3.49 4.33
N VAL A 158 -14.64 3.71 3.72
CA VAL A 158 -15.16 2.85 2.64
C VAL A 158 -14.24 2.89 1.42
N ALA A 159 -13.78 4.08 1.03
CA ALA A 159 -12.82 4.23 -0.07
C ALA A 159 -11.51 3.50 0.22
N SER A 160 -11.00 3.61 1.46
CA SER A 160 -9.81 2.87 1.91
C SER A 160 -10.01 1.36 1.80
N VAL A 161 -11.11 0.82 2.33
CA VAL A 161 -11.40 -0.62 2.22
C VAL A 161 -11.53 -1.06 0.76
N ALA A 162 -12.18 -0.25 -0.09
CA ALA A 162 -12.30 -0.54 -1.52
C ALA A 162 -10.93 -0.51 -2.23
N LEU A 163 -10.03 0.39 -1.84
CA LEU A 163 -8.67 0.43 -2.35
C LEU A 163 -7.92 -0.85 -1.96
N GLU A 164 -7.82 -1.10 -0.66
CA GLU A 164 -7.05 -2.19 -0.03
C GLU A 164 -7.54 -3.57 -0.45
N SER A 165 -8.84 -3.81 -0.32
CA SER A 165 -9.42 -5.15 -0.44
C SER A 165 -10.00 -5.45 -1.82
N PHE A 166 -9.91 -4.52 -2.79
CA PHE A 166 -10.46 -4.73 -4.13
C PHE A 166 -9.62 -4.13 -5.26
N LEU A 167 -9.37 -2.80 -5.27
CA LEU A 167 -8.74 -2.15 -6.43
C LEU A 167 -7.30 -2.64 -6.68
N PHE A 168 -6.53 -2.90 -5.62
CA PHE A 168 -5.17 -3.43 -5.77
C PHE A 168 -5.12 -4.82 -6.41
N TYR A 169 -6.16 -5.64 -6.27
CA TYR A 169 -6.16 -7.01 -6.81
C TYR A 169 -6.09 -7.06 -8.34
N SER A 170 -6.48 -5.98 -9.02
CA SER A 170 -6.24 -5.83 -10.46
C SER A 170 -4.74 -5.82 -10.82
N GLY A 171 -3.88 -5.34 -9.92
CA GLY A 171 -2.43 -5.39 -10.04
C GLY A 171 -1.83 -6.67 -9.46
N PHE A 172 -2.23 -7.07 -8.25
CA PHE A 172 -1.66 -8.26 -7.59
C PHE A 172 -1.83 -9.56 -8.38
N PHE A 173 -2.87 -9.65 -9.22
CA PHE A 173 -3.10 -10.82 -10.05
C PHE A 173 -1.85 -11.23 -10.86
N TYR A 174 -1.16 -10.29 -11.51
CA TYR A 174 -0.12 -10.67 -12.47
C TYR A 174 1.19 -11.17 -11.82
N PRO A 175 1.71 -10.53 -10.76
CA PRO A 175 2.82 -11.12 -9.99
C PRO A 175 2.49 -12.47 -9.36
N LEU A 176 1.28 -12.65 -8.82
CA LEU A 176 0.86 -13.93 -8.26
C LEU A 176 0.74 -15.01 -9.34
N TYR A 177 0.22 -14.65 -10.53
CA TYR A 177 0.11 -15.55 -11.67
C TYR A 177 1.49 -16.06 -12.11
N LEU A 178 2.46 -15.16 -12.31
CA LEU A 178 3.83 -15.54 -12.68
C LEU A 178 4.50 -16.37 -11.57
N GLY A 179 4.35 -15.96 -10.31
CA GLY A 179 4.86 -16.70 -9.14
C GLY A 179 4.33 -18.13 -9.07
N GLY A 180 3.03 -18.32 -9.32
CA GLY A 180 2.38 -19.64 -9.39
C GLY A 180 2.91 -20.52 -10.52
N GLN A 181 3.42 -19.92 -11.60
CA GLN A 181 4.09 -20.62 -12.70
C GLN A 181 5.59 -20.84 -12.46
N GLY A 182 6.11 -20.39 -11.32
CA GLY A 182 7.51 -20.50 -10.97
C GLY A 182 8.42 -19.43 -11.57
N LYS A 183 7.86 -18.37 -12.13
CA LYS A 183 8.59 -17.19 -12.61
C LYS A 183 8.48 -16.06 -11.59
N LEU A 184 9.52 -15.25 -11.44
CA LEU A 184 9.53 -14.09 -10.53
C LEU A 184 9.07 -14.43 -9.10
N ARG A 185 9.54 -15.56 -8.55
CA ARG A 185 9.06 -16.09 -7.26
C ARG A 185 9.41 -15.16 -6.10
N SER A 186 10.57 -14.54 -6.11
CA SER A 186 10.98 -13.62 -5.03
C SER A 186 10.10 -12.37 -5.03
N SER A 187 9.80 -11.82 -6.21
CA SER A 187 8.89 -10.69 -6.36
C SER A 187 7.47 -11.07 -5.94
N ALA A 188 6.99 -12.26 -6.32
CA ALA A 188 5.67 -12.75 -5.91
C ALA A 188 5.57 -12.97 -4.38
N GLU A 189 6.66 -13.37 -3.73
CA GLU A 189 6.76 -13.46 -2.27
C GLU A 189 6.62 -12.07 -1.63
N ILE A 190 7.34 -11.07 -2.13
CA ILE A 190 7.18 -9.67 -1.70
C ILE A 190 5.72 -9.21 -1.84
N ILE A 191 5.10 -9.45 -3.00
CA ILE A 191 3.68 -9.10 -3.22
C ILE A 191 2.76 -9.83 -2.24
N SER A 192 3.06 -11.10 -1.92
CA SER A 192 2.28 -11.86 -0.94
C SER A 192 2.43 -11.31 0.49
N LEU A 193 3.61 -10.80 0.84
CA LEU A 193 3.84 -10.14 2.12
C LEU A 193 3.08 -8.81 2.23
N ILE A 194 2.97 -8.05 1.14
CA ILE A 194 2.11 -6.85 1.04
C ILE A 194 0.64 -7.26 1.23
N ILE A 195 0.12 -8.24 0.48
CA ILE A 195 -1.29 -8.67 0.58
C ILE A 195 -1.66 -9.13 2.00
N ARG A 196 -0.74 -9.78 2.72
CA ARG A 196 -0.97 -10.24 4.10
C ARG A 196 -1.22 -9.09 5.08
N LYS A 197 -0.94 -7.85 4.68
CA LYS A 197 -1.10 -6.62 5.47
C LYS A 197 -2.37 -5.83 5.18
N LEU A 198 -2.96 -6.01 4.00
CA LEU A 198 -4.16 -5.30 3.57
C LEU A 198 -5.43 -5.85 4.23
#